data_AF-J0J7Y2-F1
#
_entry.id   AF-J0J7Y2-F1
#
_cell.length_a   1.000
_cell.length_b   1.000
_cell.length_c   1.000
_cell.angle_alpha   90.00
_cell.angle_beta   90.00
_cell.angle_gamma   90.00
#
_symmetry.space_group_name_H-M   'P 1'
#
loop_
_entity.id
_entity.type
_entity.pdbx_description
1 polymer ?
#
loop_
_entity_poly.entity_id
_entity_poly.type
_entity_poly.pdbx_seq_one_letter_code
_entity_poly.pdbx_strand_id
1 'polypeptide(L)'
;MSLVSSVFLMCLDTQVFVFGDCAIIPNPSPKELAEIATTSAQTAKQFNIAPKVALLSYATGDSAQGEMVDKINEALTIAQKLDPQLEIDGPLQFDASIDKGVAKKKRPNSQVAGQASVFIFPDLNAGNIAYKAVQRSAKAVAIGPILQGLNKPINDLSRGALVEDIINTVLISAIQAQD
;
A
#
# COMPACT_ATOMS: atom_id res chain seq x y z
N MET A 1 -17.45 -4.99 -8.23
CA MET A 1 -17.02 -6.15 -7.42
C MET A 1 -15.96 -5.62 -6.49
N SER A 2 -16.12 -5.76 -5.17
CA SER A 2 -15.17 -5.20 -4.22
C SER A 2 -14.37 -6.33 -3.60
N LEU A 3 -13.16 -6.54 -4.13
CA LEU A 3 -12.15 -7.34 -3.47
C LEU A 3 -11.95 -6.80 -2.06
N VAL A 4 -12.13 -7.67 -1.06
CA VAL A 4 -11.85 -7.30 0.33
C VAL A 4 -10.35 -7.42 0.55
N SER A 5 -9.73 -6.29 0.88
CA SER A 5 -8.31 -6.18 1.18
C SER A 5 -8.11 -5.33 2.43
N SER A 6 -6.86 -5.18 2.87
CA SER A 6 -6.53 -4.37 4.04
C SER A 6 -5.59 -3.21 3.71
N VAL A 7 -5.54 -2.20 4.56
CA VAL A 7 -4.40 -1.29 4.63
C VAL A 7 -3.92 -1.10 6.06
N PHE A 8 -2.66 -0.74 6.20
CA PHE A 8 -2.12 -0.15 7.41
C PHE A 8 -1.72 1.30 7.16
N LEU A 9 -2.11 2.20 8.07
CA LEU A 9 -1.56 3.54 8.16
C LEU A 9 -0.31 3.49 9.04
N MET A 10 0.84 3.60 8.39
CA MET A 10 2.15 3.61 9.02
C MET A 10 2.52 5.05 9.35
N CYS A 11 2.32 5.45 10.61
CA CYS A 11 2.61 6.79 11.10
C CYS A 11 4.06 6.85 11.58
N LEU A 12 4.91 7.48 10.77
CA LEU A 12 6.29 7.84 11.13
C LEU A 12 6.31 9.27 11.69
N ASP A 13 7.44 9.66 12.27
CA ASP A 13 7.62 10.98 12.92
C ASP A 13 7.25 12.17 12.01
N THR A 14 7.48 12.04 10.70
CA THR A 14 7.31 13.15 9.74
C THR A 14 6.24 12.91 8.68
N GLN A 15 5.69 11.69 8.58
CA GLN A 15 4.77 11.35 7.49
C GLN A 15 3.95 10.08 7.79
N VAL A 16 2.82 9.94 7.10
CA VAL A 16 1.99 8.74 7.14
C VAL A 16 2.07 8.03 5.79
N PHE A 17 2.40 6.74 5.83
CA PHE A 17 2.35 5.88 4.65
C PHE A 17 1.16 4.93 4.71
N VAL A 18 0.68 4.53 3.54
CA VAL A 18 -0.37 3.52 3.39
C VAL A 18 0.26 2.24 2.85
N PHE A 19 0.21 1.17 3.63
CA PHE A 19 0.71 -0.14 3.21
C PHE A 19 -0.48 -1.00 2.79
N GLY A 20 -0.53 -1.32 1.49
CA GLY A 20 -1.60 -2.06 0.82
C GLY A 20 -1.51 -3.56 1.04
N ASP A 21 -2.61 -4.12 1.47
CA ASP A 21 -2.90 -5.51 1.84
C ASP A 21 -1.78 -6.29 2.53
N CYS A 22 -1.65 -6.06 3.83
CA CYS A 22 -0.67 -6.73 4.67
C CYS A 22 -1.29 -7.77 5.64
N ALA A 23 -2.58 -8.10 5.45
CA ALA A 23 -3.30 -9.00 6.34
C ALA A 23 -4.23 -10.03 5.67
N ILE A 24 -4.73 -9.80 4.45
CA ILE A 24 -5.85 -10.59 3.91
C ILE A 24 -5.44 -11.54 2.79
N ILE A 25 -4.91 -11.05 1.67
CA ILE A 25 -4.74 -11.86 0.45
C ILE A 25 -3.30 -12.41 0.38
N PRO A 26 -3.08 -13.74 0.52
CA PRO A 26 -1.73 -14.30 0.59
C PRO A 26 -0.87 -14.08 -0.65
N ASN A 27 -1.44 -14.32 -1.83
CA ASN A 27 -0.76 -14.20 -3.11
C ASN A 27 -1.72 -13.61 -4.15
N PRO A 28 -1.91 -12.27 -4.16
CA PRO A 28 -2.86 -11.61 -5.04
C PRO A 28 -2.46 -11.79 -6.50
N SER A 29 -3.41 -12.05 -7.39
CA SER A 29 -3.22 -12.01 -8.84
C SER A 29 -2.91 -10.58 -9.34
N PRO A 30 -2.43 -10.39 -10.58
CA PRO A 30 -2.23 -9.05 -11.15
C PRO A 30 -3.47 -8.16 -11.09
N LYS A 31 -4.65 -8.74 -11.35
CA LYS A 31 -5.93 -8.04 -11.25
C LYS A 31 -6.24 -7.63 -9.81
N GLU A 32 -6.03 -8.52 -8.85
CA GLU A 32 -6.24 -8.21 -7.44
C GLU A 32 -5.25 -7.14 -6.95
N LEU A 33 -3.98 -7.19 -7.35
CA LEU A 33 -3.01 -6.12 -7.06
C LEU A 33 -3.46 -4.76 -7.59
N ALA A 34 -4.02 -4.72 -8.80
CA ALA A 34 -4.55 -3.48 -9.38
C ALA A 34 -5.76 -2.95 -8.61
N GLU A 35 -6.65 -3.84 -8.16
CA GLU A 35 -7.81 -3.49 -7.32
C GLU A 35 -7.37 -3.02 -5.93
N ILE A 36 -6.40 -3.70 -5.29
CA ILE A 36 -5.79 -3.29 -4.02
C ILE A 36 -5.15 -1.91 -4.17
N ALA A 37 -4.39 -1.67 -5.25
CA ALA A 37 -3.74 -0.39 -5.53
C ALA A 37 -4.75 0.76 -5.62
N THR A 38 -5.81 0.56 -6.40
CA THR A 38 -6.85 1.58 -6.62
C THR A 38 -7.63 1.86 -5.33
N THR A 39 -8.00 0.80 -4.59
CA THR A 39 -8.76 0.92 -3.33
C THR A 39 -7.90 1.53 -2.20
N SER A 40 -6.62 1.17 -2.14
CA SER A 40 -5.66 1.77 -1.20
C SER A 40 -5.45 3.26 -1.48
N ALA A 41 -5.42 3.66 -2.75
CA ALA A 41 -5.34 5.07 -3.13
C ALA A 41 -6.58 5.86 -2.73
N GLN A 42 -7.77 5.28 -2.86
CA GLN A 42 -9.02 5.89 -2.39
C GLN A 42 -9.01 6.07 -0.88
N THR A 43 -8.59 5.04 -0.14
CA THR A 43 -8.46 5.14 1.32
C THR A 43 -7.44 6.19 1.73
N ALA A 44 -6.29 6.28 1.05
CA ALA A 44 -5.32 7.34 1.29
C ALA A 44 -5.96 8.73 1.16
N LYS A 45 -6.79 8.97 0.13
CA LYS A 45 -7.53 10.23 -0.04
C LYS A 45 -8.48 10.50 1.12
N GLN A 46 -9.21 9.50 1.63
CA GLN A 46 -10.11 9.64 2.79
C GLN A 46 -9.36 10.11 4.05
N PHE A 47 -8.10 9.70 4.20
CA PHE A 47 -7.22 10.14 5.29
C PHE A 47 -6.42 11.40 4.96
N ASN A 48 -6.78 12.14 3.91
CA ASN A 48 -6.09 13.35 3.43
C ASN A 48 -4.60 13.13 3.06
N ILE A 49 -4.25 11.92 2.64
CA ILE A 49 -2.93 11.57 2.11
C ILE A 49 -3.01 11.61 0.59
N ALA A 50 -2.22 12.48 -0.04
CA ALA A 50 -2.11 12.53 -1.50
C ALA A 50 -1.56 11.20 -2.03
N PRO A 51 -2.32 10.43 -2.83
CA PRO A 51 -1.93 9.07 -3.18
C PRO A 51 -0.92 9.06 -4.32
N LYS A 52 0.29 8.58 -4.03
CA LYS A 52 1.32 8.21 -5.01
C LYS A 52 1.64 6.75 -4.82
N VAL A 53 1.11 5.92 -5.70
CA VAL A 53 1.05 4.47 -5.54
C VAL A 53 2.27 3.80 -6.17
N ALA A 54 3.09 3.16 -5.33
CA ALA A 54 4.18 2.30 -5.78
C ALA A 54 3.75 0.83 -5.73
N LEU A 55 3.72 0.17 -6.89
CA LEU A 55 3.66 -1.29 -6.96
C LEU A 55 5.06 -1.86 -6.72
N LEU A 56 5.24 -2.52 -5.58
CA LEU A 56 6.55 -2.95 -5.11
C LEU A 56 6.99 -4.26 -5.74
N SER A 57 8.29 -4.36 -5.99
CA SER A 57 8.98 -5.56 -6.42
C SER A 57 10.43 -5.55 -5.93
N TYR A 58 11.13 -6.66 -6.12
CA TYR A 58 12.59 -6.69 -5.98
C TYR A 58 13.31 -6.00 -7.15
N ALA A 59 12.58 -5.63 -8.22
CA ALA A 59 13.08 -4.95 -9.41
C ALA A 59 12.55 -3.52 -9.53
N THR A 60 13.30 -2.66 -10.22
CA THR A 60 12.85 -1.31 -10.63
C THR A 60 12.90 -1.19 -12.14
N GLY A 61 11.75 -0.93 -12.77
CA GLY A 61 11.65 -0.98 -14.24
C GLY A 61 12.16 -2.32 -14.79
N ASP A 62 13.11 -2.28 -15.71
CA ASP A 62 13.64 -3.46 -16.40
C ASP A 62 14.90 -4.06 -15.73
N SER A 63 15.19 -3.69 -14.48
CA SER A 63 16.43 -4.14 -13.79
C SER A 63 16.52 -5.66 -13.58
N ALA A 64 15.39 -6.36 -13.64
CA ALA A 64 15.30 -7.81 -13.64
C ALA A 64 14.08 -8.26 -14.45
N GLN A 65 14.02 -9.54 -14.78
CA GLN A 65 12.94 -10.16 -15.57
C GLN A 65 12.47 -11.45 -14.91
N GLY A 66 11.23 -11.85 -15.20
CA GLY A 66 10.64 -13.10 -14.75
C GLY A 66 9.24 -12.91 -14.18
N GLU A 67 8.57 -14.03 -13.90
CA GLU A 67 7.13 -14.07 -13.59
C GLU A 67 6.72 -13.13 -12.45
N MET A 68 7.55 -12.98 -11.42
CA MET A 68 7.29 -12.07 -10.29
C MET A 68 7.31 -10.58 -10.69
N VAL A 69 8.13 -10.21 -11.67
CA VAL A 69 8.21 -8.84 -12.22
C VAL A 69 7.08 -8.62 -13.22
N ASP A 70 6.83 -9.62 -14.08
CA ASP A 70 5.75 -9.59 -15.08
C ASP A 70 4.38 -9.44 -14.42
N LYS A 71 4.15 -10.13 -13.29
CA LYS A 71 2.98 -9.98 -12.44
C LYS A 71 2.71 -8.51 -12.06
N ILE A 72 3.76 -7.77 -11.71
CA ILE A 72 3.65 -6.36 -11.30
C ILE A 72 3.43 -5.44 -12.51
N ASN A 73 4.10 -5.71 -13.63
CA ASN A 73 3.87 -4.98 -14.88
C ASN A 73 2.43 -5.13 -15.38
N GLU A 74 1.88 -6.34 -15.30
CA GLU A 74 0.48 -6.61 -15.64
C GLU A 74 -0.47 -5.86 -14.69
N ALA A 75 -0.21 -5.91 -13.38
CA ALA A 75 -0.99 -5.16 -12.39
C ALA A 75 -0.98 -3.65 -12.65
N LEU A 76 0.18 -3.08 -12.99
CA LEU A 76 0.30 -1.67 -13.36
C LEU A 76 -0.58 -1.32 -14.56
N THR A 77 -0.51 -2.14 -15.61
CA THR A 77 -1.31 -1.95 -16.83
C THR A 77 -2.81 -2.02 -16.53
N ILE A 78 -3.23 -2.94 -15.67
CA ILE A 78 -4.64 -3.07 -15.27
C ILE A 78 -5.06 -1.85 -14.44
N ALA A 79 -4.27 -1.44 -13.44
CA ALA A 79 -4.59 -0.31 -12.58
C ALA A 79 -4.74 1.01 -13.35
N GLN A 80 -3.84 1.28 -14.31
CA GLN A 80 -3.93 2.45 -15.19
C GLN A 80 -5.17 2.45 -16.09
N LYS A 81 -5.69 1.26 -16.44
CA LYS A 81 -6.97 1.14 -17.17
C LYS A 81 -8.18 1.36 -16.26
N LEU A 82 -8.10 0.91 -15.00
CA LEU A 82 -9.17 1.07 -14.02
C LEU A 82 -9.32 2.53 -13.58
N ASP A 83 -8.21 3.22 -13.35
CA ASP A 83 -8.19 4.64 -13.03
C ASP A 83 -7.03 5.34 -13.78
N PRO A 84 -7.31 5.93 -14.97
CA PRO A 84 -6.31 6.65 -15.75
C PRO A 84 -5.73 7.90 -15.08
N GLN A 85 -6.36 8.41 -14.01
CA GLN A 85 -5.87 9.58 -13.26
C GLN A 85 -5.04 9.18 -12.04
N LEU A 86 -4.94 7.89 -11.74
CA LEU A 86 -4.16 7.40 -10.61
C LEU A 86 -2.67 7.66 -10.83
N GLU A 87 -2.04 8.38 -9.91
CA GLU A 87 -0.58 8.49 -9.86
C GLU A 87 0.00 7.15 -9.36
N ILE A 88 0.30 6.25 -10.30
CA ILE A 88 0.83 4.91 -10.03
C ILE A 88 2.07 4.61 -10.89
N ASP A 89 3.07 3.97 -10.29
CA ASP A 89 4.23 3.44 -11.01
C ASP A 89 4.71 2.12 -10.39
N GLY A 90 5.43 1.33 -11.19
CA GLY A 90 5.86 -0.01 -10.86
C GLY A 90 6.57 -0.64 -12.06
N PRO A 91 7.20 -1.81 -11.86
CA PRO A 91 7.69 -2.32 -10.59
C PRO A 91 8.74 -1.36 -9.99
N LEU A 92 8.67 -1.14 -8.67
CA LEU A 92 9.62 -0.32 -7.93
C LEU A 92 10.20 -1.10 -6.75
N GLN A 93 11.52 -1.02 -6.55
CA GLN A 93 12.11 -1.35 -5.27
C GLN A 93 11.76 -0.29 -4.23
N PHE A 94 11.79 -0.67 -2.94
CA PHE A 94 11.41 0.23 -1.86
C PHE A 94 12.32 1.46 -1.76
N ASP A 95 13.61 1.31 -2.03
CA ASP A 95 14.55 2.44 -2.06
C ASP A 95 14.20 3.44 -3.19
N ALA A 96 13.86 2.94 -4.37
CA ALA A 96 13.45 3.75 -5.51
C ALA A 96 12.08 4.41 -5.31
N SER A 97 11.18 3.84 -4.50
CA SER A 97 9.87 4.43 -4.25
C SER A 97 9.90 5.56 -3.21
N ILE A 98 10.84 5.56 -2.26
CA ILE A 98 10.89 6.53 -1.16
C ILE A 98 12.02 7.56 -1.24
N ASP A 99 13.19 7.21 -1.81
CA ASP A 99 14.35 8.11 -1.85
C ASP A 99 14.47 8.81 -3.21
N LYS A 100 14.37 10.15 -3.22
CA LYS A 100 14.47 10.96 -4.45
C LYS A 100 15.82 10.81 -5.18
N GLY A 101 16.91 10.60 -4.44
CA GLY A 101 18.24 10.42 -5.01
C GLY A 101 18.38 9.08 -5.74
N VAL A 102 17.86 8.00 -5.16
CA VAL A 102 17.79 6.67 -5.78
C VAL A 102 16.81 6.69 -6.95
N ALA A 103 15.63 7.29 -6.79
CA ALA A 103 14.64 7.44 -7.85
C ALA A 103 15.21 8.15 -9.08
N LYS A 104 15.95 9.24 -8.90
CA LYS A 104 16.62 9.95 -10.00
C LYS A 104 17.59 9.07 -10.79
N LYS A 105 18.18 8.05 -10.16
CA LYS A 105 19.10 7.10 -10.80
C LYS A 105 18.36 5.94 -11.46
N LYS A 106 17.40 5.33 -10.75
CA LYS A 106 16.73 4.09 -11.17
C LYS A 106 15.46 4.32 -12.00
N ARG A 107 14.76 5.44 -11.81
CA ARG A 107 13.47 5.76 -12.42
C ARG A 107 13.25 7.28 -12.60
N PRO A 108 14.14 7.99 -13.34
CA PRO A 108 14.20 9.47 -13.38
C PRO A 108 12.94 10.20 -13.86
N ASN A 109 12.13 9.55 -14.71
CA ASN A 109 10.96 10.17 -15.35
C ASN A 109 9.63 9.88 -14.61
N SER A 110 9.70 9.18 -13.48
CA SER A 110 8.51 8.81 -12.72
C SER A 110 7.99 9.98 -11.89
N GLN A 111 6.67 10.17 -11.91
CA GLN A 111 5.99 11.11 -11.01
C GLN A 111 5.71 10.51 -9.62
N VAL A 112 5.99 9.21 -9.42
CA VAL A 112 5.76 8.49 -8.16
C VAL A 112 7.06 8.15 -7.45
N ALA A 113 8.08 7.70 -8.18
CA ALA A 113 9.34 7.23 -7.58
C ALA A 113 10.01 8.33 -6.74
N GLY A 114 10.53 7.95 -5.58
CA GLY A 114 11.17 8.82 -4.60
C GLY A 114 10.22 9.70 -3.78
N GLN A 115 8.91 9.53 -3.97
CA GLN A 115 7.89 10.31 -3.27
C GLN A 115 6.57 9.54 -3.12
N ALA A 116 6.62 8.21 -3.16
CA ALA A 116 5.45 7.37 -2.96
C ALA A 116 4.90 7.53 -1.53
N SER A 117 3.59 7.47 -1.40
CA SER A 117 2.86 7.52 -0.13
C SER A 117 2.02 6.27 0.11
N VAL A 118 1.72 5.52 -0.96
CA VAL A 118 0.96 4.27 -0.94
C VAL A 118 1.83 3.17 -1.51
N PHE A 119 2.00 2.07 -0.77
CA PHE A 119 2.93 0.99 -1.09
C PHE A 119 2.16 -0.31 -1.21
N ILE A 120 2.13 -0.91 -2.39
CA ILE A 120 1.40 -2.15 -2.66
C ILE A 120 2.41 -3.29 -2.76
N PHE A 121 2.32 -4.24 -1.84
CA PHE A 121 3.26 -5.35 -1.75
C PHE A 121 2.89 -6.46 -2.74
N PRO A 122 3.88 -7.21 -3.26
CA PRO A 122 3.63 -8.27 -4.25
C PRO A 122 2.87 -9.48 -3.69
N ASP A 123 2.98 -9.71 -2.38
CA ASP A 123 2.36 -10.79 -1.62
C ASP A 123 2.32 -10.47 -0.12
N LEU A 124 1.60 -11.30 0.63
CA LEU A 124 1.37 -11.12 2.06
C LEU A 124 2.63 -11.32 2.90
N ASN A 125 3.58 -12.16 2.48
CA ASN A 125 4.84 -12.29 3.23
C ASN A 125 5.60 -10.98 3.18
N ALA A 126 5.75 -10.40 1.98
CA ALA A 126 6.40 -9.11 1.80
C ALA A 126 5.70 -8.00 2.61
N GLY A 127 4.37 -7.89 2.49
CA GLY A 127 3.58 -6.88 3.21
C GLY A 127 3.64 -7.05 4.72
N ASN A 128 3.33 -8.26 5.22
CA ASN A 128 3.22 -8.52 6.66
C ASN A 128 4.57 -8.35 7.38
N ILE A 129 5.65 -8.86 6.79
CA ILE A 129 7.00 -8.71 7.34
C ILE A 129 7.42 -7.24 7.30
N ALA A 130 7.19 -6.53 6.19
CA ALA A 130 7.62 -5.15 6.04
C ALA A 130 6.95 -4.19 7.03
N TYR A 131 5.62 -4.21 7.18
CA TYR A 131 4.97 -3.29 8.12
C TYR A 131 5.42 -3.54 9.56
N LYS A 132 5.61 -4.81 9.96
CA LYS A 132 6.11 -5.16 11.28
C LYS A 132 7.57 -4.76 11.46
N ALA A 133 8.41 -4.96 10.45
CA ALA A 133 9.80 -4.54 10.47
C ALA A 133 9.90 -3.02 10.66
N VAL A 134 9.13 -2.24 9.90
CA VAL A 134 9.07 -0.77 10.03
C VAL A 134 8.52 -0.37 11.40
N GLN A 135 7.40 -0.94 11.84
CA GLN A 135 6.81 -0.69 13.16
C GLN A 135 7.85 -0.90 14.28
N ARG A 136 8.56 -2.03 14.26
CA ARG A 136 9.46 -2.42 15.36
C ARG A 136 10.81 -1.69 15.32
N SER A 137 11.38 -1.51 14.13
CA SER A 137 12.71 -0.91 13.98
C SER A 137 12.69 0.61 14.01
N ALA A 138 11.69 1.23 13.38
CA ALA A 138 11.52 2.69 13.35
C ALA A 138 10.63 3.21 14.49
N LYS A 139 10.09 2.32 15.34
CA LYS A 139 9.10 2.64 16.38
C LYS A 139 7.88 3.40 15.82
N ALA A 140 7.57 3.18 14.55
CA ALA A 140 6.40 3.76 13.90
C ALA A 140 5.11 3.20 14.51
N VAL A 141 4.08 4.03 14.58
CA VAL A 141 2.74 3.57 14.95
C VAL A 141 2.10 2.97 13.70
N ALA A 142 1.64 1.71 13.81
CA ALA A 142 1.00 1.00 12.70
C ALA A 142 -0.48 0.83 13.03
N ILE A 143 -1.35 1.54 12.31
CA ILE A 143 -2.79 1.50 12.56
C ILE A 143 -3.46 0.60 11.51
N GLY A 144 -4.11 -0.47 11.97
CA GLY A 144 -4.79 -1.44 11.12
C GLY A 144 -4.78 -2.88 11.70
N PRO A 145 -5.21 -3.89 10.93
CA PRO A 145 -5.61 -3.79 9.52
C PRO A 145 -6.97 -3.08 9.35
N ILE A 146 -7.00 -2.07 8.47
CA ILE A 146 -8.22 -1.39 8.08
C ILE A 146 -8.78 -2.13 6.86
N LEU A 147 -9.98 -2.71 6.95
CA LEU A 147 -10.57 -3.42 5.81
C LEU A 147 -11.16 -2.44 4.80
N GLN A 148 -11.05 -2.83 3.53
CA GLN A 148 -11.51 -2.06 2.39
C GLN A 148 -12.41 -2.91 1.50
N GLY A 149 -13.20 -2.25 0.65
CA GLY A 149 -14.07 -2.94 -0.30
C GLY A 149 -15.31 -3.58 0.36
N LEU A 150 -15.76 -3.07 1.51
CA LEU A 150 -16.96 -3.53 2.20
C LEU A 150 -18.09 -2.50 2.08
N ASN A 151 -19.34 -2.97 2.08
CA ASN A 151 -20.52 -2.10 2.08
C ASN A 151 -20.71 -1.32 3.39
N LYS A 152 -20.09 -1.78 4.48
CA LYS A 152 -20.07 -1.14 5.80
C LYS A 152 -18.71 -1.37 6.45
N PRO A 153 -18.22 -0.44 7.29
CA PRO A 153 -16.93 -0.59 7.95
C PRO A 153 -16.92 -1.78 8.90
N ILE A 154 -15.94 -2.66 8.71
CA ILE A 154 -15.61 -3.77 9.62
C ILE A 154 -14.10 -3.73 9.73
N ASN A 155 -13.56 -3.64 10.94
CA ASN A 155 -12.11 -3.68 11.16
C ASN A 155 -11.79 -4.73 12.19
N ASP A 156 -10.70 -5.46 11.94
CA ASP A 156 -10.21 -6.50 12.84
C ASP A 156 -9.07 -5.96 13.71
N LEU A 157 -8.98 -6.47 14.93
CA LEU A 157 -7.92 -6.13 15.88
C LEU A 157 -7.05 -7.36 16.10
N SER A 158 -5.73 -7.14 16.10
CA SER A 158 -4.81 -8.22 16.44
C SER A 158 -5.04 -8.69 17.89
N ARG A 159 -4.87 -9.99 18.16
CA ARG A 159 -4.93 -10.57 19.51
C ARG A 159 -3.94 -9.93 20.50
N GLY A 160 -2.91 -9.25 19.99
CA GLY A 160 -1.93 -8.50 20.79
C GLY A 160 -2.10 -6.97 20.73
N ALA A 161 -3.28 -6.48 20.36
CA ALA A 161 -3.55 -5.04 20.26
C ALA A 161 -3.36 -4.33 21.61
N LEU A 162 -2.74 -3.14 21.56
CA LEU A 162 -2.63 -2.23 22.68
C LEU A 162 -3.93 -1.43 22.84
N VAL A 163 -4.14 -0.81 24.00
CA VAL A 163 -5.30 0.07 24.24
C VAL A 163 -5.37 1.18 23.19
N GLU A 164 -4.22 1.75 22.82
CA GLU A 164 -4.13 2.77 21.77
C GLU A 164 -4.57 2.23 20.40
N ASP A 165 -4.24 0.98 20.07
CA ASP A 165 -4.67 0.36 18.81
C ASP A 165 -6.20 0.23 18.75
N ILE A 166 -6.85 -0.12 19.86
CA ILE A 166 -8.32 -0.22 19.96
C ILE A 166 -8.96 1.15 19.72
N ILE A 167 -8.46 2.19 20.40
CA ILE A 167 -8.97 3.56 20.26
C ILE A 167 -8.82 4.02 18.81
N ASN A 168 -7.65 3.81 18.21
CA ASN A 168 -7.38 4.21 16.83
C ASN A 168 -8.29 3.47 15.84
N THR A 169 -8.52 2.17 16.02
CA THR A 169 -9.44 1.40 15.16
C THR A 169 -10.88 1.87 15.26
N VAL A 170 -11.35 2.27 16.44
CA VAL A 170 -12.70 2.84 16.62
C VAL A 170 -12.82 4.17 15.86
N LEU A 171 -11.83 5.06 16.00
CA LEU A 171 -11.80 6.34 15.29
C LEU A 171 -11.80 6.16 13.77
N ILE A 172 -11.00 5.24 13.26
CA ILE A 172 -10.96 4.90 11.83
C ILE A 172 -12.30 4.37 11.35
N SER A 173 -12.91 3.44 12.10
CA SER A 173 -14.20 2.86 11.73
C SER A 173 -15.29 3.93 11.65
N ALA A 174 -15.23 4.93 12.55
CA ALA A 174 -16.14 6.07 12.53
C ALA A 174 -15.91 7.00 11.34
N ILE A 175 -14.66 7.21 10.90
CA ILE A 175 -14.34 7.96 9.68
C ILE A 175 -14.87 7.21 8.45
N GLN A 176 -14.61 5.90 8.34
CA GLN A 176 -15.10 5.09 7.23
C GLN A 176 -16.63 5.00 7.15
N ALA A 177 -17.35 5.24 8.25
CA ALA A 177 -18.81 5.20 8.29
C ALA A 177 -19.49 6.52 7.88
N GLN A 178 -18.72 7.60 7.71
CA GLN A 178 -19.22 8.92 7.31
C GLN A 178 -19.43 9.05 5.79
N ASP A 179 -18.81 8.15 5.01
CA ASP A 179 -18.97 7.99 3.57
C ASP A 179 -20.00 6.89 3.24
#